data_AF-A0A3B7PTI1-F1
#
_entry.id   AF-A0A3B7PTI1-F1
#
_cell.length_a   1.000
_cell.length_b   1.000
_cell.length_c   1.000
_cell.angle_alpha   90.00
_cell.angle_beta   90.00
_cell.angle_gamma   90.00
#
_symmetry.space_group_name_H-M   'P 1'
#
loop_
_entity.id
_entity.type
_entity.pdbx_description
1 polymer ?
#
loop_
_entity_poly.entity_id
_entity_poly.type
_entity_poly.pdbx_seq_one_letter_code
_entity_poly.pdbx_strand_id
1 'polypeptide(L)'
;MKTKECNKKVKNMFPEFRELIHRLREENPRFAHLFERHEELDQEICLLEQDPVNQINTDIETLKRRKLRLKDEMYWLLKSSEAGGCI
;
A
#
# COMPACT_ATOMS: atom_id res chain seq x y z
N MET A 1 12.82 -14.68 -11.51
CA MET A 1 11.62 -13.98 -12.01
C MET A 1 11.13 -13.01 -10.94
N LYS A 2 11.07 -11.72 -11.28
CA LYS A 2 11.01 -10.57 -10.35
C LYS A 2 9.56 -10.16 -10.10
N THR A 3 8.91 -10.73 -9.09
CA THR A 3 7.55 -10.29 -8.67
C THR A 3 7.54 -9.72 -7.25
N LYS A 4 8.72 -9.55 -6.62
CA LYS A 4 8.82 -9.24 -5.19
C LYS A 4 9.09 -7.76 -4.87
N GLU A 5 9.22 -6.91 -5.88
CA GLU A 5 9.81 -5.57 -5.70
C GLU A 5 8.79 -4.42 -5.54
N CYS A 6 7.50 -4.68 -5.70
CA CYS A 6 6.49 -3.60 -5.68
C CYS A 6 5.75 -3.51 -4.32
N ASN A 7 5.59 -4.63 -3.60
CA ASN A 7 5.05 -4.71 -2.23
C ASN A 7 6.09 -4.53 -1.10
N LYS A 8 7.39 -4.77 -1.36
CA LYS A 8 8.45 -4.78 -0.33
C LYS A 8 8.72 -3.40 0.29
N LYS A 9 8.38 -2.31 -0.41
CA LYS A 9 8.62 -0.94 0.07
C LYS A 9 7.77 -0.55 1.27
N VAL A 10 6.50 -0.96 1.37
CA VAL A 10 5.67 -0.62 2.55
C VAL A 10 6.18 -1.35 3.80
N LYS A 11 6.49 -2.65 3.68
CA LYS A 11 7.05 -3.48 4.77
C LYS A 11 8.43 -3.00 5.27
N ASN A 12 9.20 -2.28 4.46
CA ASN A 12 10.54 -1.80 4.82
C ASN A 12 10.58 -0.33 5.28
N MET A 13 9.51 0.45 5.05
CA MET A 13 9.50 1.87 5.44
C MET A 13 9.06 2.11 6.87
N PHE A 14 8.42 1.12 7.49
CA PHE A 14 7.89 1.24 8.85
C PHE A 14 8.27 0.00 9.68
N PRO A 15 9.56 -0.18 10.00
CA PRO A 15 10.00 -1.29 10.84
C PRO A 15 9.34 -1.23 12.23
N GLU A 16 9.14 -0.02 12.76
CA GLU A 16 8.51 0.23 14.07
C GLU A 16 7.01 -0.06 14.06
N PHE A 17 6.30 0.22 12.96
CA PHE A 17 4.87 -0.08 12.85
C PHE A 17 4.57 -1.47 12.30
N ARG A 18 5.57 -2.34 12.11
CA ARG A 18 5.36 -3.66 11.50
C ARG A 18 4.38 -4.53 12.30
N GLU A 19 4.52 -4.53 13.62
CA GLU A 19 3.58 -5.22 14.52
C GLU A 19 2.22 -4.54 14.51
N LEU A 20 2.18 -3.21 14.50
CA LEU A 20 0.95 -2.43 14.45
C LEU A 20 0.17 -2.67 13.14
N ILE A 21 0.85 -2.78 12.01
CA ILE A 21 0.28 -3.11 10.69
C ILE A 21 -0.36 -4.50 10.73
N HIS A 22 0.33 -5.48 11.33
CA HIS A 22 -0.20 -6.84 11.43
C HIS A 22 -1.46 -6.86 12.30
N ARG A 23 -1.37 -6.26 13.49
CA ARG A 23 -2.49 -6.13 14.42
C ARG A 23 -3.66 -5.38 13.78
N LEU A 24 -3.44 -4.21 13.16
CA LEU A 24 -4.51 -3.44 12.53
C LEU A 24 -5.14 -4.15 11.33
N ARG A 25 -4.40 -4.97 10.62
CA ARG A 25 -4.99 -5.78 9.55
C ARG A 25 -6.01 -6.79 10.09
N GLU A 26 -5.81 -7.29 11.30
CA GLU A 26 -6.72 -8.23 11.96
C GLU A 26 -7.82 -7.50 12.75
N GLU A 27 -7.48 -6.43 13.46
CA GLU A 27 -8.41 -5.68 14.31
C GLU A 27 -9.24 -4.64 13.55
N ASN A 28 -8.74 -4.13 12.42
CA ASN A 28 -9.37 -3.06 11.66
C ASN A 28 -9.70 -3.49 10.21
N PRO A 29 -10.98 -3.80 9.90
CA PRO A 29 -11.40 -4.19 8.55
C PRO A 29 -11.18 -3.08 7.51
N ARG A 30 -11.12 -1.80 7.92
CA ARG A 30 -10.78 -0.69 7.00
C ARG A 30 -9.34 -0.80 6.54
N PHE A 31 -8.42 -1.17 7.44
CA PHE A 31 -7.02 -1.37 7.10
C PHE A 31 -6.84 -2.58 6.17
N ALA A 32 -7.55 -3.68 6.44
CA ALA A 32 -7.56 -4.85 5.57
C ALA A 32 -7.98 -4.50 4.13
N HIS A 33 -9.06 -3.73 3.96
CA HIS A 33 -9.55 -3.33 2.64
C HIS A 33 -8.58 -2.37 1.91
N LEU A 34 -7.93 -1.45 2.63
CA LEU A 34 -6.89 -0.60 2.05
C LEU A 34 -5.68 -1.41 1.58
N PHE A 35 -5.32 -2.46 2.33
CA PHE A 35 -4.24 -3.37 1.98
C PHE A 35 -4.56 -4.15 0.70
N GLU A 36 -5.76 -4.69 0.60
CA GLU A 36 -6.25 -5.37 -0.60
C GLU A 36 -6.21 -4.45 -1.83
N ARG A 37 -6.77 -3.23 -1.73
CA ARG A 37 -6.72 -2.25 -2.84
C ARG A 37 -5.29 -1.86 -3.21
N HIS A 38 -4.39 -1.83 -2.23
CA HIS A 38 -2.98 -1.55 -2.49
C HIS A 38 -2.32 -2.71 -3.24
N GLU A 39 -2.61 -3.96 -2.88
CA GLU A 39 -2.13 -5.15 -3.59
C GLU A 39 -2.67 -5.22 -5.02
N GLU A 40 -3.95 -4.89 -5.24
CA GLU A 40 -4.54 -4.82 -6.57
C GLU A 40 -3.85 -3.77 -7.46
N LEU A 41 -3.67 -2.55 -6.93
CA LEU A 41 -2.96 -1.50 -7.66
C LEU A 41 -1.49 -1.84 -7.89
N ASP A 42 -0.84 -2.51 -6.95
CA ASP A 42 0.54 -2.97 -7.10
C ASP A 42 0.68 -3.98 -8.25
N GLN A 43 -0.26 -4.93 -8.31
CA GLN A 43 -0.32 -5.92 -9.37
C GLN A 43 -0.59 -5.25 -10.72
N GLU A 44 -1.54 -4.31 -10.78
CA GLU A 44 -1.86 -3.57 -11.99
C GLU A 44 -0.67 -2.73 -12.47
N ILE A 45 0.02 -2.02 -11.57
CA ILE A 45 1.27 -1.30 -11.90
C ILE A 45 2.31 -2.27 -12.42
N CYS A 46 2.49 -3.44 -11.80
CA CYS A 46 3.48 -4.41 -12.23
C CYS A 46 3.17 -4.97 -13.63
N LEU A 47 1.90 -5.24 -13.93
CA LEU A 47 1.46 -5.67 -15.26
C LEU A 47 1.72 -4.58 -16.31
N LEU A 48 1.40 -3.32 -15.98
CA LEU A 48 1.56 -2.19 -16.91
C LEU A 48 3.03 -1.78 -17.08
N GLU A 49 3.87 -1.91 -16.05
CA GLU A 49 5.33 -1.68 -16.14
C GLU A 49 6.05 -2.78 -16.91
N GLN A 50 5.49 -3.99 -16.98
CA GLN A 50 6.00 -5.04 -17.86
C GLN A 50 5.71 -4.78 -19.33
N ASP A 51 4.72 -3.91 -19.63
CA ASP A 51 4.33 -3.56 -20.98
C ASP A 51 5.01 -2.25 -21.42
N PRO A 52 6.04 -2.31 -22.29
CA PRO A 52 6.86 -1.13 -22.63
C PRO A 52 6.07 -0.04 -23.37
N VAL A 53 4.95 -0.38 -24.02
CA VAL A 53 4.02 0.57 -24.66
C VAL A 53 3.24 1.35 -23.59
N ASN A 54 2.83 0.68 -22.52
CA ASN A 54 2.07 1.32 -21.44
C ASN A 54 2.95 2.13 -20.48
N GLN A 55 4.27 1.94 -20.49
CA GLN A 55 5.23 2.74 -19.72
C GLN A 55 5.13 4.25 -20.00
N ILE A 56 4.71 4.64 -21.20
CA ILE A 56 4.57 6.04 -21.62
C ILE A 56 3.13 6.58 -21.36
N ASN A 57 2.21 5.73 -20.90
CA ASN A 57 0.82 6.10 -20.70
C ASN A 57 0.57 6.72 -19.31
N THR A 58 -0.33 7.72 -19.28
CA THR A 58 -0.76 8.45 -18.07
C THR A 58 -1.37 7.54 -16.99
N ASP A 59 -1.82 6.34 -17.36
CA ASP A 59 -2.36 5.34 -16.44
C ASP A 59 -1.36 4.92 -15.35
N ILE A 60 -0.10 4.63 -15.69
CA ILE A 60 0.90 4.22 -14.68
C ILE A 60 1.17 5.35 -13.70
N GLU A 61 1.24 6.59 -14.17
CA GLU A 61 1.43 7.75 -13.31
C GLU A 61 0.25 7.94 -12.36
N THR A 62 -0.97 7.74 -12.87
CA THR A 62 -2.21 7.80 -12.07
C THR A 62 -2.24 6.68 -11.02
N LEU A 63 -1.85 5.46 -11.39
CA LEU A 63 -1.78 4.33 -10.47
C LEU A 63 -0.72 4.53 -9.39
N LYS A 64 0.45 5.07 -9.74
CA LYS A 64 1.48 5.45 -8.76
C LYS A 64 0.96 6.50 -7.78
N ARG A 65 0.19 7.50 -8.23
CA ARG A 65 -0.48 8.47 -7.34
C ARG A 65 -1.50 7.80 -6.44
N ARG A 66 -2.32 6.87 -6.95
CA ARG A 66 -3.31 6.11 -6.16
C ARG A 66 -2.62 5.26 -5.09
N LYS A 67 -1.52 4.58 -5.45
CA LYS A 67 -0.70 3.79 -4.51
C LYS A 67 -0.14 4.67 -3.38
N LEU A 68 0.33 5.88 -3.72
CA LEU A 68 0.80 6.84 -2.71
C LEU A 68 -0.34 7.27 -1.76
N ARG A 69 -1.55 7.52 -2.29
CA ARG A 69 -2.73 7.87 -1.49
C ARG A 69 -3.11 6.76 -0.50
N LEU A 70 -3.11 5.51 -0.93
CA LEU A 70 -3.39 4.38 -0.05
C LEU A 70 -2.35 4.25 1.06
N LYS A 71 -1.06 4.49 0.75
CA LYS A 71 -0.01 4.52 1.75
C LYS A 71 -0.23 5.64 2.78
N ASP A 72 -0.67 6.81 2.33
CA ASP A 72 -0.99 7.95 3.20
C ASP A 72 -2.17 7.62 4.13
N GLU A 73 -3.24 7.02 3.61
CA GLU A 73 -4.36 6.53 4.43
C GLU A 73 -3.94 5.47 5.44
N MET A 74 -3.11 4.50 5.02
CA MET A 74 -2.55 3.50 5.94
C MET A 74 -1.74 4.16 7.05
N TYR A 75 -0.89 5.13 6.72
CA TYR A 75 -0.11 5.86 7.70
C TYR A 75 -1.01 6.64 8.67
N TRP A 76 -2.08 7.25 8.17
CA TRP A 76 -3.06 7.95 8.99
C TRP A 76 -3.75 7.00 9.96
N LEU A 77 -4.14 5.81 9.52
CA LEU A 77 -4.73 4.77 10.38
C LEU A 77 -3.73 4.27 11.43
N LEU A 78 -2.48 4.02 11.03
CA LEU A 78 -1.41 3.63 11.96
C LEU A 78 -1.25 4.68 13.06
N LYS A 79 -1.04 5.93 12.67
CA LYS A 79 -0.85 7.06 13.58
C LYS A 79 -2.09 7.35 14.42
N SER A 80 -3.29 7.16 13.88
CA SER A 80 -4.55 7.27 14.63
C SER A 80 -4.70 6.17 15.68
N SER A 81 -4.23 4.96 15.38
CA SER A 81 -4.28 3.83 16.30
C SER A 81 -3.24 3.95 17.41
N GLU A 82 -2.05 4.47 17.10
CA GLU A 82 -1.02 4.77 18.10
C GLU A 82 -1.36 5.98 18.98
N ALA A 83 -1.92 7.05 18.39
CA ALA A 83 -2.28 8.25 19.13
C ALA A 83 -3.62 8.12 19.89
N GLY A 84 -4.37 7.03 19.68
CA GLY A 84 -5.80 7.00 19.93
C GLY A 84 -6.35 5.68 20.46
N GLY A 85 -5.71 5.05 21.45
CA GLY A 85 -6.38 4.17 22.41
C GLY A 85 -7.37 4.93 23.32
N CYS A 86 -8.14 5.85 22.76
CA CYS A 86 -9.11 6.68 23.47
C CYS A 86 -10.28 7.01 22.52
N ILE A 87 -11.23 6.08 22.44
CA ILE A 87 -12.67 6.34 22.36
C ILE A 87 -13.38 5.38 23.30
#